data_AF-A0A840A9W9-F1
#
_entry.id   AF-A0A840A9W9-F1
#
_cell.length_a   1.000
_cell.length_b   1.000
_cell.length_c   1.000
_cell.angle_alpha   90.00
_cell.angle_beta   90.00
_cell.angle_gamma   90.00
#
_symmetry.space_group_name_H-M   'P 1'
#
loop_
_entity.id
_entity.type
_entity.pdbx_description
1 polymer ?
#
loop_
_entity_poly.entity_id
_entity_poly.type
_entity_poly.pdbx_seq_one_letter_code
_entity_poly.pdbx_strand_id
1 'polypeptide(L)'
;MIALHDHNEAEMAPRLVARMQAGEALALVSDAGTPLVSDPGYRLARAAIAAGVPVTAIPGPNAALMALTLSGLPPHPFLFHGFLPPKAAARAAEIARMAALEAAGLSATLIFYEAPHRAAEALAALAEGLGADRPAALARELTKRFEEVRRGTLGELAAHYATHEARGEVVLCVGPAPPPAETAAETLDATLRDAMARMSVRDAAAAVAAATGLPRKRVYARALELSSEAGGSTA
;
A
#
# COMPACT_ATOMS: atom_id res chain seq x y z
N MET A 1 22.28 -2.67 30.26
CA MET A 1 21.65 -2.78 28.93
C MET A 1 22.40 -3.84 28.14
N ILE A 2 21.71 -4.66 27.36
CA ILE A 2 22.33 -5.74 26.56
C ILE A 2 22.00 -5.44 25.11
N ALA A 3 23.00 -5.44 24.25
CA ALA A 3 22.80 -5.11 22.85
C ALA A 3 22.16 -6.29 22.10
N LEU A 4 21.03 -6.04 21.44
CA LEU A 4 20.31 -7.00 20.61
C LEU A 4 20.19 -6.39 19.20
N HIS A 5 20.79 -7.05 18.23
CA HIS A 5 20.85 -6.63 16.83
C HIS A 5 20.48 -7.80 15.93
N ASP A 6 20.07 -7.54 14.70
CA ASP A 6 19.65 -8.59 13.75
C ASP A 6 20.66 -9.75 13.62
N HIS A 7 21.95 -9.44 13.66
CA HIS A 7 23.03 -10.43 13.50
C HIS A 7 23.25 -11.30 14.75
N ASN A 8 22.94 -10.80 15.96
CA ASN A 8 23.17 -11.54 17.21
C ASN A 8 21.88 -12.12 17.82
N GLU A 9 20.71 -11.72 17.31
CA GLU A 9 19.43 -12.01 17.94
C GLU A 9 19.18 -13.52 18.09
N ALA A 10 19.59 -14.32 17.08
CA ALA A 10 19.41 -15.77 17.12
C ALA A 10 20.21 -16.44 18.24
N GLU A 11 21.43 -15.95 18.53
CA GLU A 11 22.27 -16.47 19.62
C GLU A 11 21.79 -15.95 20.98
N MET A 12 21.37 -14.69 21.03
CA MET A 12 21.02 -14.02 22.28
C MET A 12 19.63 -14.41 22.80
N ALA A 13 18.67 -14.69 21.91
CA ALA A 13 17.29 -14.98 22.31
C ALA A 13 17.18 -16.13 23.34
N PRO A 14 17.80 -17.31 23.17
CA PRO A 14 17.74 -18.37 24.17
C PRO A 14 18.32 -17.97 25.53
N ARG A 15 19.41 -17.20 25.55
CA ARG A 15 20.04 -16.72 26.80
C ARG A 15 19.14 -15.75 27.55
N LEU A 16 18.49 -14.84 26.83
CA LEU A 16 17.56 -13.88 27.43
C LEU A 16 16.27 -14.57 27.94
N VAL A 17 15.77 -15.57 27.21
CA VAL A 17 14.63 -16.38 27.65
C VAL A 17 14.93 -17.14 28.94
N ALA A 18 16.11 -17.78 29.05
CA ALA A 18 16.52 -18.48 30.26
C ALA A 18 16.52 -17.56 31.49
N ARG A 19 16.96 -16.30 31.33
CA ARG A 19 16.91 -15.28 32.39
C ARG A 19 15.49 -14.92 32.80
N MET A 20 14.59 -14.76 31.83
CA MET A 20 13.17 -14.50 32.13
C MET A 20 12.51 -15.68 32.86
N GLN A 21 12.85 -16.92 32.48
CA GLN A 21 12.39 -18.12 33.20
C GLN A 21 12.96 -18.23 34.61
N ALA A 22 14.15 -17.67 34.86
CA ALA A 22 14.73 -17.56 36.20
C ALA A 22 14.11 -16.43 37.05
N GLY A 23 13.09 -15.73 36.53
CA GLY A 23 12.33 -14.70 37.25
C GLY A 23 12.75 -13.26 36.96
N GLU A 24 13.68 -13.02 36.04
CA GLU A 24 14.05 -11.67 35.64
C GLU A 24 12.99 -11.01 34.73
N ALA A 25 12.73 -9.72 34.93
CA ALA A 25 11.91 -8.92 34.04
C ALA A 25 12.80 -8.12 33.07
N LEU A 26 12.60 -8.29 31.76
CA LEU A 26 13.36 -7.60 30.72
C LEU A 26 12.47 -6.65 29.91
N ALA A 27 13.01 -5.50 29.54
CA ALA A 27 12.38 -4.56 28.60
C ALA A 27 13.17 -4.55 27.29
N LEU A 28 12.46 -4.71 26.17
CA LEU A 28 13.01 -4.53 24.83
C LEU A 28 12.73 -3.11 24.36
N VAL A 29 13.76 -2.41 23.91
CA VAL A 29 13.69 -1.07 23.33
C VAL A 29 14.47 -1.07 22.02
N SER A 30 14.02 -0.27 21.05
CA SER A 30 14.76 0.04 19.82
C SER A 30 15.32 1.46 19.90
N ASP A 31 16.16 1.85 18.95
CA ASP A 31 16.70 3.20 18.87
C ASP A 31 15.59 4.25 18.70
N ALA A 32 14.50 3.89 18.00
CA ALA A 32 13.32 4.72 17.85
C ALA A 32 12.03 3.91 17.63
N GLY A 33 10.92 4.44 18.12
CA GLY A 33 9.58 3.95 17.79
C GLY A 33 9.18 2.66 18.52
N THR A 34 8.47 1.78 17.79
CA THR A 34 7.96 0.51 18.32
C THR A 34 8.91 -0.62 17.94
N PRO A 35 9.52 -1.34 18.91
CA PRO A 35 10.36 -2.49 18.62
C PRO A 35 9.64 -3.52 17.74
N LEU A 36 10.40 -4.36 17.02
CA LEU A 36 9.94 -5.34 16.03
C LEU A 36 9.43 -4.74 14.70
N VAL A 37 9.11 -3.44 14.64
CA VAL A 37 8.64 -2.80 13.40
C VAL A 37 9.84 -2.22 12.66
N SER A 38 10.40 -3.01 11.74
CA SER A 38 11.67 -2.71 11.04
C SER A 38 12.90 -2.66 11.97
N ASP A 39 12.80 -3.30 13.14
CA ASP A 39 13.84 -3.42 14.17
C ASP A 39 13.96 -4.88 14.65
N PRO A 40 15.10 -5.28 15.26
CA PRO A 40 15.26 -6.58 15.89
C PRO A 40 14.28 -6.80 17.05
N GLY A 41 14.10 -8.07 17.44
CA GLY A 41 13.27 -8.46 18.58
C GLY A 41 12.19 -9.49 18.25
N TYR A 42 11.93 -9.72 16.97
CA TYR A 42 10.94 -10.71 16.53
C TYR A 42 11.31 -12.12 16.99
N ARG A 43 12.57 -12.53 16.86
CA ARG A 43 13.03 -13.86 17.28
C ARG A 43 13.00 -14.00 18.79
N LEU A 44 13.38 -12.95 19.52
CA LEU A 44 13.26 -12.93 20.99
C LEU A 44 11.81 -13.08 21.45
N ALA A 45 10.88 -12.28 20.90
CA ALA A 45 9.47 -12.35 21.24
C ALA A 45 8.89 -13.74 20.93
N ARG A 46 9.20 -14.29 19.76
CA ARG A 46 8.88 -15.66 19.35
C ARG A 46 9.39 -16.70 20.35
N ALA A 47 10.64 -16.60 20.77
CA ALA A 47 11.26 -17.54 21.70
C ALA A 47 10.65 -17.45 23.10
N ALA A 48 10.37 -16.23 23.58
CA ALA A 48 9.69 -15.99 24.85
C ALA A 48 8.29 -16.61 24.86
N ILE A 49 7.48 -16.36 23.82
CA ILE A 49 6.14 -16.94 23.66
C ILE A 49 6.21 -18.47 23.66
N ALA A 50 7.14 -19.04 22.87
CA ALA A 50 7.30 -20.50 22.80
C ALA A 50 7.70 -21.13 24.15
N ALA A 51 8.42 -20.39 24.99
CA ALA A 51 8.85 -20.81 26.31
C ALA A 51 7.82 -20.53 27.43
N GLY A 52 6.63 -20.03 27.08
CA GLY A 52 5.58 -19.68 28.05
C GLY A 52 5.89 -18.42 28.87
N VAL A 53 6.87 -17.62 28.47
CA VAL A 53 7.17 -16.34 29.11
C VAL A 53 6.13 -15.30 28.70
N PRO A 54 5.47 -14.60 29.64
CA PRO A 54 4.54 -13.53 29.30
C PRO A 54 5.20 -12.41 28.50
N VAL A 55 4.59 -12.02 27.39
CA VAL A 55 5.02 -10.87 26.56
C VAL A 55 3.89 -9.85 26.53
N THR A 56 4.21 -8.59 26.83
CA THR A 56 3.27 -7.46 26.80
C THR A 56 3.92 -6.25 26.13
N ALA A 57 3.12 -5.23 25.81
CA ALA A 57 3.57 -4.02 25.13
C ALA A 57 3.05 -2.76 25.81
N ILE A 58 3.83 -1.68 25.72
CA ILE A 58 3.42 -0.33 26.07
C ILE A 58 3.06 0.38 24.76
N PRO A 59 1.88 1.00 24.64
CA PRO A 59 1.55 1.78 23.44
C PRO A 59 2.55 2.93 23.29
N GLY A 60 2.96 3.22 22.06
CA GLY A 60 4.04 4.18 21.84
C GLY A 60 4.13 4.70 20.41
N PRO A 61 5.16 5.51 20.13
CA PRO A 61 5.34 6.17 18.84
C PRO A 61 5.54 5.16 17.70
N ASN A 62 4.90 5.45 16.56
CA ASN A 62 5.09 4.71 15.32
C ASN A 62 5.10 5.69 14.13
N ALA A 63 6.24 5.80 13.46
CA ALA A 63 6.42 6.77 12.37
C ALA A 63 5.51 6.50 11.17
N ALA A 64 5.28 5.23 10.81
CA ALA A 64 4.37 4.85 9.73
C ALA A 64 2.92 5.32 9.99
N LEU A 65 2.39 5.09 11.19
CA LEU A 65 1.04 5.52 11.55
C LEU A 65 0.91 7.03 11.68
N MET A 66 1.93 7.71 12.20
CA MET A 66 1.95 9.18 12.25
C MET A 66 1.97 9.77 10.84
N ALA A 67 2.82 9.25 9.95
CA ALA A 67 2.86 9.66 8.55
C ALA A 67 1.51 9.42 7.84
N LEU A 68 0.88 8.26 8.04
CA LEU A 68 -0.45 7.96 7.50
C LEU A 68 -1.49 8.97 7.96
N THR A 69 -1.52 9.27 9.26
CA THR A 69 -2.44 10.24 9.86
C THR A 69 -2.26 11.63 9.25
N LEU A 70 -1.01 12.03 9.02
CA LEU A 70 -0.70 13.33 8.43
C LEU A 70 -0.83 13.33 6.90
N SER A 71 -0.79 12.19 6.21
CA SER A 71 -0.75 12.11 4.75
C SER A 71 -2.01 12.69 4.08
N GLY A 72 -3.17 12.61 4.72
CA GLY A 72 -4.46 12.91 4.12
C GLY A 72 -4.99 11.80 3.19
N LEU A 73 -4.31 10.66 3.11
CA LEU A 73 -4.74 9.48 2.34
C LEU A 73 -5.71 8.62 3.16
N PRO A 74 -6.51 7.74 2.52
CA PRO A 74 -7.38 6.81 3.22
C PRO A 74 -6.59 5.96 4.23
N PRO A 75 -6.92 6.00 5.53
CA PRO A 75 -6.14 5.32 6.55
C PRO A 75 -6.50 3.83 6.68
N HIS A 76 -7.55 3.35 6.00
CA HIS A 76 -7.97 1.95 6.10
C HIS A 76 -8.55 1.42 4.77
N PRO A 77 -8.15 0.21 4.34
CA PRO A 77 -6.99 -0.54 4.83
C PRO A 77 -5.67 0.16 4.45
N PHE A 78 -4.61 -0.15 5.19
CA PHE A 78 -3.25 0.26 4.85
C PHE A 78 -2.32 -0.96 4.88
N LEU A 79 -1.21 -0.88 4.15
CA LEU A 79 -0.15 -1.87 4.13
C LEU A 79 1.16 -1.19 4.47
N PHE A 80 1.78 -1.59 5.58
CA PHE A 80 3.16 -1.20 5.89
C PHE A 80 4.13 -2.21 5.27
N HIS A 81 5.00 -1.74 4.39
CA HIS A 81 5.97 -2.56 3.68
C HIS A 81 7.33 -2.59 4.38
N GLY A 82 7.72 -1.48 5.03
CA GLY A 82 9.08 -1.25 5.48
C GLY A 82 9.92 -0.60 4.38
N PHE A 83 11.15 -1.07 4.17
CA PHE A 83 12.08 -0.47 3.21
C PHE A 83 12.04 -1.17 1.85
N LEU A 84 12.02 -0.39 0.77
CA LEU A 84 12.21 -0.92 -0.57
C LEU A 84 13.64 -1.46 -0.75
N PRO A 85 13.82 -2.58 -1.48
CA PRO A 85 15.15 -3.13 -1.75
C PRO A 85 16.11 -2.10 -2.35
N PRO A 86 17.41 -2.10 -1.95
CA PRO A 86 18.38 -1.10 -2.43
C PRO A 86 18.75 -1.27 -3.90
N LYS A 87 18.67 -2.49 -4.44
CA LYS A 87 19.03 -2.77 -5.84
C LYS A 87 17.84 -2.49 -6.75
N ALA A 88 18.06 -1.73 -7.82
CA ALA A 88 17.01 -1.29 -8.74
C ALA A 88 16.12 -2.44 -9.25
N ALA A 89 16.69 -3.55 -9.70
CA ALA A 89 15.92 -4.70 -10.20
C ALA A 89 15.04 -5.34 -9.10
N ALA A 90 15.57 -5.47 -7.88
CA ALA A 90 14.81 -6.02 -6.75
C ALA A 90 13.71 -5.05 -6.29
N ARG A 91 13.98 -3.74 -6.32
CA ARG A 91 12.99 -2.71 -6.03
C ARG A 91 11.85 -2.73 -7.05
N ALA A 92 12.18 -2.77 -8.34
CA ALA A 92 11.18 -2.84 -9.41
C ALA A 92 10.32 -4.11 -9.31
N ALA A 93 10.94 -5.27 -9.03
CA ALA A 93 10.21 -6.52 -8.82
C ALA A 93 9.25 -6.44 -7.63
N GLU A 94 9.67 -5.81 -6.53
CA GLU A 94 8.84 -5.64 -5.35
C GLU A 94 7.68 -4.66 -5.57
N ILE A 95 7.90 -3.57 -6.31
CA ILE A 95 6.84 -2.64 -6.73
C ILE A 95 5.84 -3.34 -7.67
N ALA A 96 6.32 -4.14 -8.62
CA ALA A 96 5.47 -4.92 -9.51
C ALA A 96 4.62 -5.95 -8.72
N ARG A 97 5.17 -6.54 -7.65
CA ARG A 97 4.42 -7.41 -6.74
C ARG A 97 3.26 -6.66 -6.07
N MET A 98 3.48 -5.42 -5.65
CA MET A 98 2.41 -4.58 -5.08
C MET A 98 1.35 -4.23 -6.12
N ALA A 99 1.75 -3.82 -7.33
CA ALA A 99 0.82 -3.57 -8.43
C ALA A 99 -0.03 -4.81 -8.75
N ALA A 100 0.55 -6.01 -8.71
CA ALA A 100 -0.18 -7.27 -8.90
C ALA A 100 -1.20 -7.54 -7.77
N LEU A 101 -0.88 -7.19 -6.52
CA LEU A 101 -1.84 -7.27 -5.41
C LEU A 101 -3.00 -6.28 -5.60
N GLU A 102 -2.71 -5.06 -6.06
CA GLU A 102 -3.74 -4.06 -6.37
C GLU A 102 -4.65 -4.53 -7.50
N ALA A 103 -4.08 -5.08 -8.57
CA ALA A 103 -4.84 -5.69 -9.68
C ALA A 103 -5.70 -6.88 -9.23
N ALA A 104 -5.26 -7.60 -8.19
CA ALA A 104 -6.03 -8.68 -7.56
C ALA A 104 -7.11 -8.17 -6.57
N GLY A 105 -7.27 -6.86 -6.42
CA GLY A 105 -8.34 -6.24 -5.63
C GLY A 105 -7.89 -5.59 -4.32
N LEU A 106 -6.59 -5.54 -4.01
CA LEU A 106 -6.11 -4.78 -2.86
C LEU A 106 -6.27 -3.28 -3.11
N SER A 107 -7.13 -2.63 -2.33
CA SER A 107 -7.24 -1.16 -2.31
C SER A 107 -6.81 -0.66 -0.93
N ALA A 108 -5.54 -0.29 -0.79
CA ALA A 108 -4.95 0.12 0.48
C ALA A 108 -3.95 1.27 0.29
N THR A 109 -3.78 2.12 1.30
CA THR A 109 -2.63 3.03 1.34
C THR A 109 -1.36 2.23 1.65
N LEU A 110 -0.34 2.35 0.81
CA LEU A 110 0.96 1.69 0.97
C LEU A 110 1.90 2.62 1.74
N ILE A 111 2.64 2.10 2.73
CA ILE A 111 3.56 2.88 3.55
C ILE A 111 4.95 2.27 3.50
N PHE A 112 5.94 3.11 3.19
CA PHE A 112 7.35 2.74 3.10
C PHE A 112 8.19 3.61 4.02
N TYR A 113 9.21 3.03 4.62
CA TYR A 113 10.35 3.77 5.12
C TYR A 113 11.40 3.90 4.02
N GLU A 114 12.13 5.01 4.01
CA GLU A 114 13.22 5.19 3.07
C GLU A 114 14.35 6.02 3.67
N ALA A 115 15.57 5.72 3.24
CA ALA A 115 16.73 6.55 3.55
C ALA A 115 16.65 7.86 2.74
N PRO A 116 17.04 9.01 3.32
CA PRO A 116 16.86 10.32 2.68
C PRO A 116 17.55 10.43 1.31
N HIS A 117 18.77 9.91 1.21
CA HIS A 117 19.57 9.89 -0.03
C HIS A 117 18.98 8.97 -1.13
N ARG A 118 18.04 8.09 -0.78
CA ARG A 118 17.32 7.20 -1.71
C ARG A 118 15.92 7.70 -2.06
N ALA A 119 15.41 8.72 -1.37
CA ALA A 119 14.02 9.17 -1.52
C ALA A 119 13.65 9.51 -2.97
N ALA A 120 14.53 10.23 -3.68
CA ALA A 120 14.30 10.58 -5.09
C ALA A 120 14.22 9.35 -6.00
N GLU A 121 15.13 8.40 -5.82
CA GLU A 121 15.19 7.16 -6.60
C GLU A 121 13.99 6.24 -6.31
N ALA A 122 13.58 6.16 -5.04
CA ALA A 122 12.41 5.39 -4.60
C ALA A 122 11.11 5.98 -5.16
N LEU A 123 10.94 7.31 -5.07
CA LEU A 123 9.77 8.00 -5.64
C LEU A 123 9.68 7.83 -7.15
N ALA A 124 10.81 7.94 -7.87
CA ALA A 124 10.84 7.69 -9.31
C ALA A 124 10.44 6.25 -9.66
N ALA A 125 10.97 5.26 -8.95
CA ALA A 125 10.61 3.86 -9.17
C ALA A 125 9.14 3.56 -8.83
N LEU A 126 8.61 4.16 -7.76
CA LEU A 126 7.19 4.05 -7.41
C LEU A 126 6.30 4.71 -8.47
N ALA A 127 6.67 5.89 -8.96
CA ALA A 127 5.93 6.58 -10.03
C ALA A 127 5.90 5.74 -11.32
N GLU A 128 7.03 5.13 -11.68
CA GLU A 128 7.14 4.23 -12.84
C GLU A 128 6.27 2.97 -12.67
N GLY A 129 6.32 2.32 -11.50
CA GLY A 129 5.66 1.04 -11.29
C GLY A 129 4.18 1.11 -10.86
N LEU A 130 3.74 2.20 -10.22
CA LEU A 130 2.38 2.36 -9.68
C LEU A 130 1.57 3.46 -10.38
N GLY A 131 2.22 4.26 -11.23
CA GLY A 131 1.63 5.39 -11.97
C GLY A 131 1.99 6.74 -11.36
N ALA A 132 2.43 7.68 -12.21
CA ALA A 132 2.89 9.00 -11.80
C ALA A 132 1.78 9.84 -11.15
N ASP A 133 0.52 9.67 -11.57
CA ASP A 133 -0.63 10.42 -11.04
C ASP A 133 -1.15 9.90 -9.70
N ARG A 134 -0.50 8.86 -9.14
CA ARG A 134 -0.94 8.26 -7.88
C ARG A 134 -0.79 9.27 -6.73
N PRO A 135 -1.87 9.57 -5.96
CA PRO A 135 -1.77 10.42 -4.79
C PRO A 135 -0.77 9.85 -3.78
N ALA A 136 0.08 10.70 -3.22
CA ALA A 136 1.12 10.31 -2.28
C ALA A 136 1.47 11.45 -1.30
N ALA A 137 2.17 11.08 -0.24
CA ALA A 137 2.76 12.01 0.71
C ALA A 137 4.16 11.53 1.11
N LEU A 138 5.10 12.47 1.22
CA LEU A 138 6.39 12.25 1.85
C LEU A 138 6.42 13.02 3.17
N ALA A 139 6.50 12.29 4.28
CA ALA A 139 6.72 12.82 5.61
C ALA A 139 8.20 12.69 5.98
N ARG A 140 8.83 13.78 6.42
CA ARG A 140 10.21 13.76 6.89
C ARG A 140 10.36 14.43 8.24
N GLU A 141 11.34 13.96 9.00
CA GLU A 141 11.73 14.55 10.28
C GLU A 141 10.54 14.69 11.25
N LEU A 142 9.63 13.70 11.25
CA LEU A 142 8.47 13.66 12.12
C LEU A 142 8.87 13.85 13.59
N THR A 143 8.10 14.68 14.31
CA THR A 143 8.29 15.15 15.69
C THR A 143 9.49 16.09 15.92
N LYS A 144 10.29 16.40 14.89
CA LYS A 144 11.50 17.22 15.02
C LYS A 144 11.28 18.66 14.55
N ARG A 145 12.27 19.53 14.76
CA ARG A 145 12.22 20.97 14.41
C ARG A 145 11.89 21.24 12.94
N PHE A 146 12.31 20.36 12.04
CA PHE A 146 12.12 20.50 10.60
C PHE A 146 11.11 19.49 10.05
N GLU A 147 10.12 19.08 10.86
CA GLU A 147 9.01 18.24 10.42
C GLU A 147 8.34 18.83 9.18
N GLU A 148 8.17 18.01 8.14
CA GLU A 148 7.49 18.39 6.91
C GLU A 148 6.69 17.21 6.37
N VAL A 149 5.48 17.49 5.89
CA VAL A 149 4.67 16.53 5.13
C VAL A 149 4.28 17.16 3.80
N ARG A 150 4.93 16.70 2.73
CA ARG A 150 4.65 17.15 1.36
C ARG A 150 3.69 16.18 0.70
N ARG A 151 2.59 16.70 0.16
CA ARG A 151 1.53 15.94 -0.52
C ARG A 151 1.52 16.31 -2.00
N GLY A 152 1.14 15.36 -2.84
CA GLY A 152 1.05 15.54 -4.29
C GLY A 152 0.84 14.20 -4.96
N THR A 153 1.16 14.10 -6.24
CA THR A 153 1.26 12.81 -6.92
C THR A 153 2.68 12.23 -6.79
N LEU A 154 2.84 10.94 -7.04
CA LEU A 154 4.17 10.31 -7.10
C LEU A 154 5.10 11.03 -8.09
N GLY A 155 4.58 11.46 -9.24
CA GLY A 155 5.33 12.22 -10.24
C GLY A 155 5.77 13.60 -9.74
N GLU A 156 4.87 14.34 -9.09
CA GLU A 156 5.20 15.65 -8.51
C GLU A 156 6.26 15.55 -7.41
N LEU A 157 6.11 14.54 -6.54
CA LEU A 157 7.09 14.29 -5.47
C LEU A 157 8.43 13.85 -6.05
N ALA A 158 8.45 12.95 -7.04
CA ALA A 158 9.67 12.51 -7.70
C ALA A 158 10.42 13.71 -8.34
N ALA A 159 9.70 14.58 -9.05
CA ALA A 159 10.29 15.78 -9.65
C ALA A 159 10.85 16.76 -8.59
N HIS A 160 10.15 16.93 -7.47
CA HIS A 160 10.62 17.78 -6.38
C HIS A 160 11.93 17.24 -5.77
N TYR A 161 11.92 15.97 -5.34
CA TYR A 161 13.06 15.38 -4.63
C TYR A 161 14.25 15.05 -5.55
N ALA A 162 14.09 15.05 -6.87
CA ALA A 162 15.19 15.02 -7.82
C ALA A 162 16.10 16.27 -7.75
N THR A 163 15.56 17.40 -7.28
CA THR A 163 16.30 18.67 -7.18
C THR A 163 16.44 19.18 -5.74
N HIS A 164 15.65 18.63 -4.81
CA HIS A 164 15.64 19.00 -3.40
C HIS A 164 15.89 17.75 -2.56
N GLU A 165 17.15 17.45 -2.27
CA GLU A 165 17.52 16.25 -1.53
C GLU A 165 16.78 16.19 -0.18
N ALA A 166 16.11 15.05 0.08
CA ALA A 166 15.52 14.81 1.38
C ALA A 166 16.61 14.71 2.44
N ARG A 167 16.31 15.13 3.66
CA ARG A 167 17.23 15.04 4.81
C ARG A 167 16.51 14.40 5.99
N GLY A 168 17.29 13.70 6.80
CA GLY A 168 16.78 13.05 8.01
C GLY A 168 16.04 11.76 7.71
N GLU A 169 15.01 11.45 8.49
CA GLU A 169 14.23 10.23 8.33
C GLU A 169 13.01 10.48 7.45
N VAL A 170 12.67 9.51 6.59
CA VAL A 170 11.61 9.65 5.58
C VAL A 170 10.61 8.49 5.67
N VAL A 171 9.33 8.85 5.62
CA VAL A 171 8.22 7.93 5.43
C VAL A 171 7.44 8.34 4.18
N LEU A 172 7.22 7.39 3.27
CA LEU A 172 6.43 7.57 2.07
C LEU A 172 5.06 6.91 2.27
N CYS A 173 3.99 7.63 2.01
CA CYS A 173 2.63 7.09 1.93
C CYS A 173 2.15 7.21 0.49
N VAL A 174 1.68 6.12 -0.10
CA VAL A 174 1.15 6.07 -1.46
C VAL A 174 -0.30 5.63 -1.39
N GLY A 175 -1.21 6.43 -1.95
CA GLY A 175 -2.63 6.16 -1.93
C GLY A 175 -2.99 4.89 -2.70
N PRO A 176 -4.20 4.36 -2.47
CA PRO A 176 -4.69 3.19 -3.19
C PRO A 176 -4.72 3.45 -4.70
N ALA A 177 -4.67 2.38 -5.49
CA ALA A 177 -4.86 2.49 -6.92
C ALA A 177 -6.18 3.22 -7.22
N PRO A 178 -6.19 4.16 -8.19
CA PRO A 178 -7.44 4.69 -8.66
C PRO A 178 -8.32 3.51 -9.07
N PRO A 179 -9.64 3.56 -8.82
CA PRO A 179 -10.53 2.55 -9.34
C PRO A 179 -10.25 2.43 -10.84
N PRO A 180 -10.24 1.21 -11.41
CA PRO A 180 -10.05 1.02 -12.84
C PRO A 180 -10.92 2.05 -13.57
N ALA A 181 -10.31 2.89 -14.40
CA ALA A 181 -11.06 3.80 -15.25
C ALA A 181 -12.14 2.95 -15.91
N GLU A 182 -13.41 3.40 -15.86
CA GLU A 182 -14.57 2.66 -16.33
C GLU A 182 -14.36 2.17 -17.78
N THR A 183 -13.69 1.03 -17.95
CA THR A 183 -13.95 0.04 -19.01
C THR A 183 -15.37 -0.49 -18.86
N ALA A 184 -16.16 -0.02 -17.89
CA ALA A 184 -17.59 -0.21 -17.83
C ALA A 184 -18.26 0.18 -19.15
N ALA A 185 -17.84 1.20 -19.90
CA ALA A 185 -18.48 1.51 -21.18
C ALA A 185 -18.20 0.44 -22.27
N GLU A 186 -16.94 0.11 -22.54
CA GLU A 186 -16.59 -0.90 -23.55
C GLU A 186 -17.00 -2.32 -23.14
N THR A 187 -16.94 -2.64 -21.84
CA THR A 187 -17.35 -3.94 -21.29
C THR A 187 -18.87 -4.04 -21.20
N LEU A 188 -19.58 -2.94 -20.90
CA LEU A 188 -21.05 -2.90 -20.93
C LEU A 188 -21.54 -3.09 -22.36
N ASP A 189 -20.93 -2.42 -23.34
CA ASP A 189 -21.33 -2.55 -24.74
C ASP A 189 -21.08 -3.98 -25.27
N ALA A 190 -19.92 -4.57 -24.97
CA ALA A 190 -19.64 -5.95 -25.34
C ALA A 190 -20.62 -6.94 -24.68
N THR A 191 -20.88 -6.77 -23.38
CA THR A 191 -21.83 -7.62 -22.64
C THR A 191 -23.27 -7.42 -23.13
N LEU A 192 -23.67 -6.19 -23.47
CA LEU A 192 -24.98 -5.88 -24.04
C LEU A 192 -25.14 -6.49 -25.43
N ARG A 193 -24.13 -6.40 -26.31
CA ARG A 193 -24.16 -7.03 -27.64
C ARG A 193 -24.30 -8.56 -27.54
N ASP A 194 -23.53 -9.21 -26.66
CA ASP A 194 -23.59 -10.66 -26.44
C ASP A 194 -24.91 -11.12 -25.80
N ALA A 195 -25.49 -10.31 -24.90
CA ALA A 195 -26.82 -10.58 -24.35
C ALA A 195 -27.90 -10.40 -25.42
N MET A 196 -27.89 -9.29 -26.16
CA MET A 196 -28.86 -8.98 -27.22
C MET A 196 -28.84 -9.96 -28.39
N ALA A 197 -27.74 -10.68 -28.59
CA ALA A 197 -27.68 -11.78 -29.57
C ALA A 197 -28.56 -12.99 -29.19
N ARG A 198 -28.94 -13.12 -27.90
CA ARG A 198 -29.67 -14.30 -27.36
C ARG A 198 -31.04 -13.96 -26.76
N MET A 199 -31.32 -12.70 -26.48
CA MET A 199 -32.57 -12.26 -25.86
C MET A 199 -33.00 -10.87 -26.32
N SER A 200 -34.23 -10.47 -25.97
CA SER A 200 -34.74 -9.14 -26.31
C SER A 200 -33.88 -8.02 -25.69
N VAL A 201 -33.85 -6.84 -26.32
CA VAL A 201 -33.13 -5.65 -25.80
C VAL A 201 -33.52 -5.34 -24.34
N ARG A 202 -34.80 -5.53 -24.00
CA ARG A 202 -35.32 -5.31 -22.65
C ARG A 202 -34.77 -6.30 -21.64
N ASP A 203 -34.68 -7.57 -22.01
CA ASP A 203 -34.20 -8.65 -21.14
C ASP A 203 -32.67 -8.61 -21.01
N ALA A 204 -31.98 -8.31 -22.10
CA ALA A 204 -30.53 -8.09 -22.13
C ALA A 204 -30.15 -6.94 -21.18
N ALA A 205 -30.83 -5.79 -21.30
CA ALA A 205 -30.59 -4.66 -20.40
C ALA A 205 -30.91 -4.99 -18.93
N ALA A 206 -31.93 -5.83 -18.67
CA ALA A 206 -32.28 -6.25 -17.31
C ALA A 206 -31.21 -7.17 -16.70
N ALA A 207 -30.76 -8.17 -17.46
CA ALA A 207 -29.75 -9.13 -17.05
C ALA A 207 -28.39 -8.44 -16.81
N VAL A 208 -28.00 -7.54 -17.72
CA VAL A 208 -26.75 -6.80 -17.61
C VAL A 208 -26.79 -5.78 -16.48
N ALA A 209 -27.91 -5.08 -16.25
CA ALA A 209 -28.06 -4.20 -15.09
C ALA A 209 -27.96 -4.97 -13.77
N ALA A 210 -28.54 -6.18 -13.69
CA ALA A 210 -28.44 -7.03 -12.51
C ALA A 210 -27.01 -7.53 -12.27
N ALA A 211 -26.28 -7.88 -13.34
CA ALA A 211 -24.91 -8.39 -13.25
C ALA A 211 -23.87 -7.29 -12.93
N THR A 212 -24.11 -6.04 -13.37
CA THR A 212 -23.16 -4.93 -13.24
C THR A 212 -23.48 -3.97 -12.09
N GLY A 213 -24.67 -4.06 -11.50
CA GLY A 213 -25.15 -3.12 -10.48
C GLY A 213 -25.45 -1.71 -11.02
N LEU A 214 -25.36 -1.49 -12.33
CA LEU A 214 -25.65 -0.20 -12.96
C LEU A 214 -27.16 0.09 -12.99
N PRO A 215 -27.58 1.37 -12.92
CA PRO A 215 -29.00 1.73 -13.00
C PRO A 215 -29.64 1.20 -14.28
N ARG A 216 -30.73 0.42 -14.14
CA ARG A 216 -31.43 -0.21 -15.28
C ARG A 216 -31.79 0.76 -16.40
N LYS A 217 -32.13 2.01 -16.06
CA LYS A 217 -32.44 3.07 -17.03
C LYS A 217 -31.21 3.44 -17.89
N ARG A 218 -30.01 3.51 -17.31
CA ARG A 218 -28.74 3.78 -18.02
C ARG A 218 -28.39 2.63 -18.96
N VAL A 219 -28.49 1.40 -18.47
CA VAL A 219 -28.19 0.20 -19.26
C VAL A 219 -29.17 0.02 -20.42
N TYR A 220 -30.47 0.26 -20.20
CA TYR A 220 -31.49 0.14 -21.24
C TYR A 220 -31.35 1.20 -22.34
N ALA A 221 -31.04 2.45 -21.97
CA ALA A 221 -30.76 3.51 -22.95
C ALA A 221 -29.57 3.12 -23.85
N ARG A 222 -28.49 2.61 -23.27
CA ARG A 222 -27.32 2.15 -24.03
C ARG A 222 -27.63 0.97 -24.94
N ALA A 223 -28.44 0.01 -24.48
CA ALA A 223 -28.85 -1.13 -25.30
C ALA A 223 -29.69 -0.72 -26.53
N LEU A 224 -30.52 0.32 -26.41
CA LEU A 224 -31.27 0.89 -27.53
C LEU A 224 -30.36 1.58 -28.56
N GLU A 225 -29.39 2.36 -28.09
CA GLU A 225 -28.38 2.99 -28.95
C GLU A 225 -27.63 1.94 -29.78
N LEU A 226 -27.10 0.90 -29.12
CA LEU A 226 -26.39 -0.21 -29.77
C LEU A 226 -27.27 -0.99 -30.76
N SER A 227 -28.55 -1.18 -30.45
CA SER A 227 -29.50 -1.83 -31.36
C SER A 227 -29.76 -1.00 -32.61
N SER A 228 -29.76 0.33 -32.49
CA SER A 228 -29.95 1.25 -33.63
C SER A 228 -28.70 1.36 -34.51
N GLU A 229 -27.51 1.31 -33.91
CA GLU A 229 -26.23 1.28 -34.63
C GLU A 229 -26.08 0.00 -35.48
N ALA A 230 -26.51 -1.15 -34.97
CA ALA A 230 -26.46 -2.42 -35.71
C ALA A 230 -27.46 -2.48 -36.88
N GLY A 231 -28.60 -1.78 -36.78
CA GLY A 231 -29.62 -1.72 -37.84
C GLY A 231 -29.32 -0.72 -38.95
N GLY A 232 -28.40 0.23 -38.72
CA GLY A 232 -28.01 1.27 -39.69
C GLY A 232 -26.90 0.89 -40.66
N SER A 233 -26.32 -0.31 -40.56
CA SER A 233 -25.15 -0.74 -41.36
C SER A 233 -25.51 -1.49 -42.66
N THR A 234 -26.78 -1.49 -43.07
CA THR A 234 -27.27 -2.07 -44.34
C THR A 234 -28.16 -1.10 -45.10
N ALA A 235 -27.59 0.02 -45.56
CA ALA A 235 -28.18 0.89 -46.57
C ALA A 235 -27.10 1.36 -47.53
#